data_AF-A0A838TUT8-F1
#
_entry.id   AF-A0A838TUT8-F1
#
_cell.length_a   1.000
_cell.length_b   1.000
_cell.length_c   1.000
_cell.angle_alpha   90.00
_cell.angle_beta   90.00
_cell.angle_gamma   90.00
#
_symmetry.space_group_name_H-M   'P 1'
#
loop_
_entity.id
_entity.type
_entity.pdbx_description
1 polymer ?
#
loop_
_entity_poly.entity_id
_entity_poly.type
_entity_poly.pdbx_seq_one_letter_code
_entity_poly.pdbx_strand_id
1 'polypeptide(L)'
;AAAWVDPEPAPRKAPPAISGDNVYVAWWTNNTAAANNNNNEDVMFRVSSDGGATFGDKINLSNSTNSDSWKAEIDSDGDSVVVSWWETN
;
A
#
# COMPACT_ATOMS: atom_id res chain seq x y z
N ALA A 1 -19.40 -13.72 -28.12
CA ALA A 1 -18.65 -12.70 -27.36
C ALA A 1 -17.36 -13.35 -26.89
N ALA A 2 -16.21 -12.88 -27.35
CA ALA A 2 -14.92 -13.36 -26.83
C ALA A 2 -14.63 -12.57 -25.56
N ALA A 3 -14.44 -13.28 -24.44
CA ALA A 3 -13.96 -12.67 -23.21
C ALA A 3 -12.51 -12.24 -23.44
N TRP A 4 -12.21 -10.97 -23.22
CA TRP A 4 -10.84 -10.49 -23.17
C TRP A 4 -10.17 -11.13 -21.95
N VAL A 5 -9.09 -11.87 -22.19
CA VAL A 5 -8.21 -12.38 -21.14
C VAL A 5 -7.06 -11.40 -21.02
N ASP A 6 -6.85 -10.85 -19.84
CA ASP A 6 -5.71 -9.97 -19.54
C ASP A 6 -4.39 -10.74 -19.75
N PRO A 7 -3.55 -10.37 -20.73
CA PRO A 7 -2.28 -11.03 -20.94
C PRO A 7 -1.26 -10.47 -19.94
N GLU A 8 -0.69 -11.36 -19.12
CA GLU A 8 0.27 -11.09 -18.02
C GLU A 8 -0.37 -10.55 -16.72
N PRO A 9 0.04 -11.03 -15.52
CA PRO A 9 -0.39 -10.39 -14.28
C PRO A 9 0.12 -8.95 -14.30
N ALA A 10 -0.82 -8.00 -14.29
CA ALA A 10 -0.49 -6.58 -14.26
C ALA A 10 0.58 -6.32 -13.17
N PRO A 11 1.62 -5.50 -13.46
CA PRO A 11 2.64 -5.20 -12.48
C PRO A 11 1.97 -4.65 -11.21
N ARG A 12 2.42 -5.09 -10.03
CA ARG A 12 1.91 -4.58 -8.74
C ARG A 12 2.09 -3.06 -8.74
N LYS A 13 0.98 -2.32 -8.69
CA LYS A 13 0.97 -0.85 -8.58
C LYS A 13 0.58 -0.48 -7.16
N ALA A 14 1.33 0.43 -6.57
CA ALA A 14 0.96 1.04 -5.29
C ALA A 14 -0.40 1.73 -5.45
N PRO A 15 -1.42 1.38 -4.67
CA PRO A 15 -2.70 2.05 -4.76
C PRO A 15 -2.62 3.43 -4.08
N PRO A 16 -3.07 4.50 -4.77
CA PRO A 16 -3.25 5.81 -4.17
C PRO A 16 -4.73 6.08 -3.83
N ALA A 17 -4.97 6.97 -2.86
CA ALA A 17 -6.25 7.62 -2.63
C ALA A 17 -6.03 9.13 -2.47
N ILE A 18 -7.03 9.94 -2.84
CA ILE A 18 -6.91 11.40 -2.86
C ILE A 18 -8.19 12.01 -2.27
N SER A 19 -8.03 12.91 -1.30
CA SER A 19 -9.11 13.71 -0.72
C SER A 19 -8.64 15.15 -0.54
N GLY A 20 -9.21 16.08 -1.34
CA GLY A 20 -8.70 17.45 -1.42
C GLY A 20 -7.23 17.48 -1.87
N ASP A 21 -6.38 18.17 -1.11
CA ASP A 21 -4.93 18.25 -1.36
C ASP A 21 -4.15 17.07 -0.74
N ASN A 22 -4.84 16.17 -0.01
CA ASN A 22 -4.20 15.03 0.60
C ASN A 22 -4.02 13.90 -0.41
N VAL A 23 -2.81 13.37 -0.51
CA VAL A 23 -2.48 12.19 -1.30
C VAL A 23 -1.98 11.10 -0.36
N TYR A 24 -2.68 9.97 -0.36
CA TYR A 24 -2.36 8.80 0.44
C TYR A 24 -1.82 7.72 -0.48
N VAL A 25 -0.71 7.08 -0.10
CA VAL A 25 -0.14 5.97 -0.88
C VAL A 25 0.16 4.82 0.05
N ALA A 26 -0.38 3.64 -0.27
CA ALA A 26 0.02 2.38 0.33
C ALA A 26 0.86 1.58 -0.68
N TRP A 27 1.85 0.82 -0.21
CA TRP A 27 2.64 -0.07 -1.06
C TRP A 27 3.18 -1.25 -0.27
N TRP A 28 3.56 -2.30 -0.98
CA TRP A 28 4.18 -3.48 -0.41
C TRP A 28 5.67 -3.45 -0.66
N THR A 29 6.44 -3.88 0.33
CA THR A 29 7.88 -4.03 0.18
C THR A 29 8.40 -5.09 1.14
N ASN A 30 9.32 -5.92 0.65
CA ASN A 30 10.16 -6.79 1.47
C ASN A 30 11.54 -6.16 1.76
N ASN A 31 11.72 -4.90 1.37
CA ASN A 31 12.90 -4.07 1.64
C ASN A 31 12.61 -3.04 2.75
N THR A 32 12.03 -3.52 3.86
CA THR A 32 11.93 -2.74 5.10
C THR A 32 13.24 -2.92 5.86
N ALA A 33 14.13 -1.93 5.77
CA ALA A 33 15.48 -2.00 6.35
C ALA A 33 15.56 -2.19 7.90
N ALA A 34 14.45 -2.43 8.61
CA ALA A 34 14.44 -2.36 10.08
C ALA A 34 13.42 -3.23 10.86
N ALA A 35 12.39 -3.85 10.31
CA ALA A 35 11.33 -4.43 11.16
C ALA A 35 11.47 -5.94 11.40
N ASN A 36 12.00 -6.68 10.45
CA ASN A 36 11.80 -8.12 10.39
C ASN A 36 12.81 -8.73 9.40
N ASN A 37 13.86 -9.39 9.90
CA ASN A 37 14.86 -10.12 9.10
C ASN A 37 14.27 -11.38 8.40
N ASN A 38 12.99 -11.34 8.02
CA ASN A 38 12.20 -12.47 7.58
C ASN A 38 11.93 -12.47 6.06
N ASN A 39 12.35 -11.42 5.33
CA ASN A 39 12.09 -11.22 3.90
C ASN A 39 10.59 -11.23 3.54
N ASN A 40 9.70 -11.02 4.51
CA ASN A 40 8.26 -10.96 4.28
C ASN A 40 7.86 -9.61 3.67
N GLU A 41 6.74 -9.60 2.95
CA GLU A 41 6.14 -8.36 2.43
C GLU A 41 5.43 -7.59 3.54
N ASP A 42 5.78 -6.33 3.72
CA ASP A 42 5.10 -5.39 4.61
C ASP A 42 4.21 -4.41 3.82
N VAL A 43 3.10 -3.98 4.41
CA VAL A 43 2.29 -2.86 3.89
C VAL A 43 2.78 -1.56 4.51
N MET A 44 3.36 -0.72 3.68
CA MET A 44 3.85 0.60 4.03
C MET A 44 2.87 1.69 3.58
N PHE A 45 2.91 2.83 4.25
CA PHE A 45 2.01 3.96 4.02
C PHE A 45 2.74 5.30 4.18
N ARG A 46 2.33 6.31 3.41
CA ARG A 46 2.76 7.71 3.60
C ARG A 46 1.72 8.68 3.06
N VAL A 47 1.77 9.91 3.55
CA VAL A 47 0.80 10.97 3.23
C VAL A 47 1.52 12.21 2.73
N SER A 48 0.93 12.86 1.75
CA SER A 48 1.18 14.26 1.38
C SER A 48 -0.07 15.07 1.71
N SER A 49 0.11 16.30 2.17
CA SER A 49 -0.97 17.28 2.38
C SER A 49 -0.81 18.52 1.49
N ASP A 50 0.00 18.42 0.43
CA ASP A 50 0.38 19.51 -0.48
C ASP A 50 0.29 19.09 -1.95
N GLY A 51 -0.71 18.26 -2.29
CA GLY A 51 -0.97 17.82 -3.66
C GLY A 51 0.08 16.86 -4.22
N GLY A 52 0.83 16.18 -3.34
CA GLY A 52 1.89 15.24 -3.72
C GLY A 52 3.26 15.88 -3.91
N ALA A 53 3.46 17.15 -3.54
CA ALA A 53 4.75 17.82 -3.68
C ALA A 53 5.77 17.34 -2.64
N THR A 54 5.35 17.14 -1.40
CA THR A 54 6.15 16.55 -0.32
C THR A 54 5.38 15.42 0.37
N PHE A 55 6.12 14.46 0.93
CA PHE A 55 5.54 13.35 1.69
C PHE A 55 6.18 13.30 3.08
N GLY A 56 5.35 13.03 4.08
CA GLY A 56 5.81 12.74 5.44
C GLY A 56 6.55 11.41 5.55
N ASP A 57 6.86 11.05 6.79
CA ASP A 57 7.54 9.80 7.11
C ASP A 57 6.73 8.56 6.70
N LYS A 58 7.44 7.46 6.41
CA LYS A 58 6.83 6.18 6.08
C LYS A 58 6.34 5.50 7.36
N ILE A 59 5.17 4.87 7.29
CA ILE A 59 4.54 4.11 8.38
C ILE A 59 4.41 2.65 7.93
N ASN A 60 4.81 1.67 8.76
CA ASN A 60 4.50 0.25 8.53
C ASN A 60 3.13 -0.05 9.16
N LEU A 61 2.14 -0.41 8.32
CA LEU A 61 0.78 -0.72 8.75
C LEU A 61 0.60 -2.20 9.14
N SER A 62 1.26 -3.13 8.44
CA SER A 62 1.11 -4.56 8.70
C SER A 62 1.77 -4.96 10.01
N ASN A 63 3.00 -4.49 10.24
CA ASN A 63 3.78 -4.77 11.45
C ASN A 63 3.81 -6.27 11.82
N SER A 64 3.87 -7.13 10.80
CA SER A 64 3.79 -8.59 10.92
C SER A 64 5.19 -9.21 10.97
N THR A 65 5.39 -10.17 11.88
CA THR A 65 6.72 -10.78 12.10
C THR A 65 6.94 -12.10 11.36
N ASN A 66 5.88 -12.82 10.99
CA ASN A 66 5.96 -14.13 10.32
C ASN A 66 4.81 -14.29 9.31
N SER A 67 4.32 -13.19 8.75
CA SER A 67 3.27 -13.20 7.74
C SER A 67 3.66 -12.30 6.61
N ASP A 68 3.30 -12.73 5.41
CA ASP A 68 3.32 -11.90 4.23
C ASP A 68 2.03 -11.10 4.13
N SER A 69 2.17 -9.77 4.06
CA SER A 69 1.08 -8.84 3.89
C SER A 69 0.94 -8.48 2.41
N TRP A 70 -0.19 -8.82 1.78
CA TRP A 70 -0.43 -8.64 0.34
C TRP A 70 -1.75 -7.94 0.07
N LYS A 71 -1.96 -7.49 -1.18
CA LYS A 71 -3.26 -6.96 -1.64
C LYS A 71 -3.85 -5.87 -0.72
N ALA A 72 -3.00 -4.99 -0.20
CA ALA A 72 -3.35 -3.63 0.19
C ALA A 72 -4.26 -2.95 -0.83
N GLU A 73 -5.37 -2.44 -0.32
CA GLU A 73 -6.31 -1.56 -1.01
C GLU A 73 -6.45 -0.31 -0.14
N ILE A 74 -6.74 0.83 -0.76
CA ILE A 74 -6.90 2.10 -0.07
C ILE A 74 -8.08 2.87 -0.66
N ASP A 75 -8.83 3.52 0.22
CA ASP A 75 -9.87 4.48 -0.13
C ASP A 75 -9.84 5.67 0.84
N SER A 76 -10.39 6.81 0.41
CA SER A 76 -10.45 8.02 1.22
C SER A 76 -11.73 8.82 0.98
N ASP A 77 -12.34 9.32 2.04
CA ASP A 77 -13.48 10.24 1.99
C ASP A 77 -13.36 11.31 3.08
N GLY A 78 -13.39 12.58 2.68
CA GLY A 78 -13.16 13.72 3.56
C GLY A 78 -11.85 13.58 4.34
N ASP A 79 -11.95 13.52 5.67
CA ASP A 79 -10.82 13.37 6.59
C ASP A 79 -10.51 11.90 6.95
N SER A 80 -11.22 10.94 6.35
CA SER A 80 -11.06 9.50 6.63
C SER A 80 -10.29 8.80 5.53
N VAL A 81 -9.39 7.90 5.92
CA VAL A 81 -8.68 6.98 5.03
C VAL A 81 -8.82 5.56 5.57
N VAL A 82 -9.11 4.61 4.69
CA VAL A 82 -9.17 3.19 5.01
C VAL A 82 -8.14 2.46 4.19
N VAL A 83 -7.31 1.66 4.86
CA VAL A 83 -6.34 0.76 4.23
C VAL A 83 -6.64 -0.65 4.73
N SER A 84 -6.77 -1.60 3.81
CA SER A 84 -7.00 -3.02 4.12
C SER A 84 -6.03 -3.89 3.37
N TRP A 85 -5.56 -4.98 3.95
CA TRP A 85 -4.65 -5.95 3.31
C TRP A 85 -4.94 -7.37 3.78
N TRP A 86 -4.35 -8.33 3.09
CA TRP A 86 -4.39 -9.75 3.41
C TRP A 86 -3.11 -10.17 4.10
N GLU A 87 -3.22 -11.03 5.11
CA GLU A 87 -2.08 -11.70 5.74
C GLU A 87 -2.07 -13.16 5.34
N THR A 88 -0.88 -13.68 5.05
CA THR A 88 -0.65 -15.10 4.73
C THR A 88 0.59 -15.62 5.44
N ASN A 89 0.58 -16.90 5.81
CA ASN A 89 1.65 -17.60 6.51
C ASN A 89 1.96 -18.91 5.77
#